data_AF-A0A8T6MU84-F1
#
_entry.id   AF-A0A8T6MU84-F1
#
_cell.length_a   1.000
_cell.length_b   1.000
_cell.length_c   1.000
_cell.angle_alpha   90.00
_cell.angle_beta   90.00
_cell.angle_gamma   90.00
#
_symmetry.space_group_name_H-M   'P 1'
#
loop_
_entity.id
_entity.type
_entity.pdbx_description
1 polymer ?
#
loop_
_entity_poly.entity_id
_entity_poly.type
_entity_poly.pdbx_seq_one_letter_code
_entity_poly.pdbx_strand_id
1 'polypeptide(L)'
;MTAEESKKSSRIMNRAGKPYYEYRDTAMSTTAPFRPEWILELCYVDDNDPSNSAVQWNNGHFMHQFTYFIGEVNFYYRSQNGEKKIAVMNTGDSMYITPFTSHTFTTRKGAKQNGLILALTYGSKLTGDIQQELSALSVSLGSEFALDFSTKQNASASLIRFHREVANLSLDELSKRTGISKSQLEGFEKAINIPAFDQTEKIAHAIGVSIRDLLPNDTIDDKVIVKHHDEGKKWYYPESTKAYLFVELASTTSLPYSKAFEVEMLDPKNNDLDLRAGSHQYVYNVGQTPITLTWEFDGVRHSKKLNPDDSAYVKPFVKHNFRGQGKLLILRIGGKISGDSQRELSFVGKENAKRAIAETMQWFDPKGKN
;
A
#
# COMPACT_ATOMS: atom_id res chain seq x y z
N MET A 1 10.17 -13.32 12.27
CA MET A 1 11.01 -14.27 11.54
C MET A 1 12.44 -13.83 11.73
N THR A 2 13.29 -14.72 12.20
CA THR A 2 14.71 -14.44 12.38
C THR A 2 15.45 -14.49 11.04
N ALA A 3 16.61 -13.85 10.95
CA ALA A 3 17.48 -13.91 9.78
C ALA A 3 17.83 -15.36 9.39
N GLU A 4 18.07 -16.22 10.38
CA GLU A 4 18.35 -17.64 10.14
C GLU A 4 17.15 -18.41 9.57
N GLU A 5 15.93 -18.12 10.05
CA GLU A 5 14.70 -18.65 9.45
C GLU A 5 14.52 -18.16 8.01
N SER A 6 14.79 -16.87 7.76
CA SER A 6 14.71 -16.27 6.42
C SER A 6 15.69 -16.95 5.47
N LYS A 7 16.94 -17.15 5.89
CA LYS A 7 17.97 -17.83 5.10
C LYS A 7 17.60 -19.27 4.74
N LYS A 8 16.87 -19.99 5.60
CA LYS A 8 16.37 -21.35 5.29
C LYS A 8 15.34 -21.39 4.16
N SER A 9 14.66 -20.27 3.87
CA SER A 9 13.73 -20.15 2.75
C SER A 9 14.41 -19.72 1.43
N SER A 10 15.75 -19.62 1.42
CA SER A 10 16.52 -19.15 0.28
C SER A 10 16.27 -19.99 -0.98
N ARG A 11 16.06 -19.29 -2.10
CA ARG A 11 15.88 -19.87 -3.42
C ARG A 11 16.53 -19.00 -4.48
N ILE A 12 17.44 -19.59 -5.25
CA ILE A 12 18.05 -18.92 -6.41
C ILE A 12 17.15 -19.16 -7.62
N MET A 13 16.74 -18.08 -8.28
CA MET A 13 15.97 -18.13 -9.51
C MET A 13 16.83 -17.68 -10.69
N ASN A 14 16.88 -18.55 -11.71
CA ASN A 14 17.61 -18.27 -12.93
C ASN A 14 16.72 -17.51 -13.94
N ARG A 15 17.33 -16.61 -14.71
CA ARG A 15 16.73 -16.02 -15.92
C ARG A 15 17.75 -16.09 -17.06
N ALA A 16 17.30 -16.45 -18.26
CA ALA A 16 18.18 -16.72 -19.40
C ALA A 16 19.35 -17.67 -19.06
N GLY A 17 19.06 -18.72 -18.28
CA GLY A 17 20.04 -19.76 -17.90
C GLY A 17 21.06 -19.37 -16.83
N LYS A 18 21.00 -18.16 -16.24
CA LYS A 18 21.94 -17.68 -15.22
C LYS A 18 21.24 -17.31 -13.91
N PRO A 19 21.87 -17.51 -12.74
CA PRO A 19 21.39 -16.95 -11.47
C PRO A 19 21.14 -15.46 -11.59
N TYR A 20 19.91 -15.04 -11.29
CA TYR A 20 19.50 -13.64 -11.43
C TYR A 20 19.10 -13.04 -10.08
N TYR A 21 18.39 -13.82 -9.28
CA TYR A 21 17.98 -13.43 -7.93
C TYR A 21 18.19 -14.55 -6.92
N GLU A 22 18.51 -14.18 -5.69
CA GLU A 22 18.25 -15.00 -4.50
C GLU A 22 17.06 -14.40 -3.76
N TYR A 23 15.97 -15.15 -3.62
CA TYR A 23 14.82 -14.75 -2.81
C TYR A 23 14.91 -15.39 -1.43
N ARG A 24 14.49 -14.65 -0.40
CA ARG A 24 14.21 -15.17 0.93
C ARG A 24 12.91 -14.58 1.45
N ASP A 25 12.13 -15.43 2.09
CA ASP A 25 10.92 -15.01 2.80
C ASP A 25 11.31 -14.18 4.02
N THR A 26 10.46 -13.22 4.37
CA THR A 26 10.53 -12.47 5.63
C THR A 26 9.21 -12.62 6.38
N ALA A 27 9.02 -11.92 7.50
CA ALA A 27 7.87 -12.10 8.37
C ALA A 27 6.52 -11.94 7.63
N MET A 28 5.78 -13.04 7.54
CA MET A 28 4.42 -13.11 7.02
C MET A 28 3.45 -13.60 8.09
N SER A 29 2.16 -13.29 7.91
CA SER A 29 1.08 -13.80 8.73
C SER A 29 -0.12 -14.12 7.86
N THR A 30 -0.82 -15.22 8.15
CA THR A 30 -2.06 -15.59 7.48
C THR A 30 -3.17 -14.56 7.72
N THR A 31 -3.06 -13.73 8.76
CA THR A 31 -4.02 -12.65 9.05
C THR A 31 -3.62 -11.31 8.45
N ALA A 32 -2.63 -11.27 7.54
CA ALA A 32 -2.13 -10.04 6.94
C ALA A 32 -1.87 -10.21 5.44
N PRO A 33 -2.05 -9.16 4.62
CA PRO A 33 -1.91 -9.27 3.18
C PRO A 33 -0.47 -9.02 2.68
N PHE A 34 0.54 -9.03 3.56
CA PHE A 34 1.95 -8.90 3.17
C PHE A 34 2.48 -10.16 2.49
N ARG A 35 3.30 -9.96 1.46
CA ARG A 35 4.18 -10.95 0.81
C ARG A 35 5.57 -10.30 0.64
N PRO A 36 6.28 -10.05 1.76
CA PRO A 36 7.53 -9.31 1.76
C PRO A 36 8.70 -10.23 1.47
N GLU A 37 9.46 -9.90 0.44
CA GLU A 37 10.59 -10.68 -0.04
C GLU A 37 11.89 -9.90 0.15
N TRP A 38 12.90 -10.58 0.69
CA TRP A 38 14.29 -10.16 0.59
C TRP A 38 14.85 -10.70 -0.72
N ILE A 39 15.39 -9.84 -1.59
CA ILE A 39 15.82 -10.24 -2.93
C ILE A 39 17.21 -9.68 -3.22
N LEU A 40 18.19 -10.56 -3.41
CA LEU A 40 19.57 -10.19 -3.76
C LEU A 40 19.75 -10.16 -5.28
N GLU A 41 20.27 -9.06 -5.81
CA GLU A 41 20.54 -8.87 -7.24
C GLU A 41 21.84 -9.58 -7.65
N LEU A 42 21.74 -10.80 -8.19
CA LEU A 42 22.92 -11.59 -8.62
C LEU A 42 23.47 -11.19 -9.99
N CYS A 43 22.65 -10.50 -10.80
CA CYS A 43 23.05 -10.03 -12.12
C CYS A 43 23.76 -8.68 -12.02
N TYR A 44 25.00 -8.62 -12.49
CA TYR A 44 25.76 -7.38 -12.66
C TYR A 44 25.57 -6.78 -14.05
N VAL A 45 25.46 -5.45 -14.13
CA VAL A 45 25.42 -4.69 -15.39
C VAL A 45 26.54 -3.67 -15.46
N ASP A 46 27.08 -3.48 -16.67
CA ASP A 46 28.24 -2.62 -16.93
C ASP A 46 27.85 -1.16 -17.22
N ASP A 47 26.55 -0.88 -17.40
CA ASP A 47 26.00 0.44 -17.71
C ASP A 47 24.61 0.62 -17.06
N ASN A 48 24.06 1.82 -17.18
CA ASN A 48 22.73 2.20 -16.74
C ASN A 48 21.77 2.35 -17.94
N ASP A 49 21.93 1.55 -19.00
CA ASP A 49 21.01 1.59 -20.15
C ASP A 49 19.73 0.79 -19.84
N PRO A 50 18.52 1.39 -19.89
CA PRO A 50 17.27 0.66 -19.71
C PRO A 50 17.05 -0.46 -20.74
N SER A 51 17.77 -0.45 -21.87
CA SER A 51 17.71 -1.46 -22.93
C SER A 51 18.82 -2.52 -22.85
N ASN A 52 19.67 -2.50 -21.83
CA ASN A 52 20.77 -3.45 -21.66
C ASN A 52 20.27 -4.92 -21.78
N SER A 53 20.92 -5.71 -22.64
CA SER A 53 20.49 -7.07 -23.00
C SER A 53 20.67 -8.09 -21.88
N ALA A 54 21.50 -7.80 -20.87
CA ALA A 54 21.65 -8.63 -19.68
C ALA A 54 20.42 -8.56 -18.77
N VAL A 55 19.63 -7.48 -18.86
CA VAL A 55 18.47 -7.20 -18.01
C VAL A 55 17.28 -8.08 -18.37
N GLN A 56 16.83 -8.91 -17.43
CA GLN A 56 15.75 -9.89 -17.64
C GLN A 56 14.48 -9.41 -16.96
N TRP A 57 13.46 -9.04 -17.74
CA TRP A 57 12.22 -8.41 -17.26
C TRP A 57 11.21 -9.45 -16.75
N ASN A 58 10.39 -9.08 -15.76
CA ASN A 58 9.18 -9.85 -15.42
C ASN A 58 7.97 -9.37 -16.27
N ASN A 59 6.83 -10.05 -16.13
CA ASN A 59 5.57 -9.67 -16.81
C ASN A 59 4.73 -8.65 -16.00
N GLY A 60 5.29 -8.07 -14.95
CA GLY A 60 4.50 -7.52 -13.85
C GLY A 60 3.84 -8.63 -13.03
N HIS A 61 3.24 -8.26 -11.90
CA HIS A 61 2.53 -9.19 -11.03
C HIS A 61 1.40 -8.49 -10.28
N PHE A 62 0.50 -9.26 -9.70
CA PHE A 62 -0.76 -8.74 -9.14
C PHE A 62 -0.58 -7.95 -7.83
N MET A 63 0.47 -8.21 -7.06
CA MET A 63 0.66 -7.54 -5.79
C MET A 63 1.12 -6.10 -5.99
N HIS A 64 0.62 -5.18 -5.16
CA HIS A 64 1.27 -3.89 -5.04
C HIS A 64 2.68 -4.10 -4.51
N GLN A 65 3.63 -3.26 -4.91
CA GLN A 65 5.00 -3.38 -4.43
C GLN A 65 5.55 -2.03 -3.99
N PHE A 66 5.85 -1.95 -2.69
CA PHE A 66 6.80 -0.99 -2.16
C PHE A 66 8.17 -1.66 -2.13
N THR A 67 9.25 -0.92 -2.41
CA THR A 67 10.61 -1.47 -2.34
C THR A 67 11.55 -0.48 -1.70
N TYR A 68 12.41 -0.99 -0.82
CA TYR A 68 13.51 -0.26 -0.20
C TYR A 68 14.85 -0.82 -0.71
N PHE A 69 15.78 0.05 -1.08
CA PHE A 69 17.04 -0.33 -1.71
C PHE A 69 18.20 -0.31 -0.72
N ILE A 70 19.09 -1.30 -0.84
CA ILE A 70 20.33 -1.45 -0.06
C ILE A 70 21.47 -1.75 -1.03
N GLY A 71 22.47 -0.87 -1.09
CA GLY A 71 23.59 -0.97 -2.02
C GLY A 71 23.29 -0.35 -3.38
N GLU A 72 24.07 -0.76 -4.38
CA GLU A 72 24.12 -0.15 -5.71
C GLU A 72 23.21 -0.86 -6.71
N VAL A 73 21.90 -0.58 -6.61
CA VAL A 73 20.85 -1.27 -7.38
C VAL A 73 20.37 -0.41 -8.53
N ASN A 74 20.22 -0.99 -9.72
CA ASN A 74 19.43 -0.39 -10.79
C ASN A 74 18.01 -0.93 -10.76
N PHE A 75 17.01 -0.05 -10.75
CA PHE A 75 15.59 -0.39 -10.84
C PHE A 75 15.08 -0.08 -12.25
N TYR A 76 14.70 -1.12 -12.98
CA TYR A 76 14.14 -1.02 -14.33
C TYR A 76 12.63 -1.18 -14.28
N TYR A 77 11.90 -0.36 -15.01
CA TYR A 77 10.43 -0.44 -15.11
C TYR A 77 9.94 0.00 -16.48
N ARG A 78 8.76 -0.48 -16.89
CA ARG A 78 8.09 0.02 -18.09
C ARG A 78 7.20 1.21 -17.72
N SER A 79 7.30 2.29 -18.50
CA SER A 79 6.39 3.43 -18.38
C SER A 79 4.98 3.05 -18.84
N GLN A 80 4.02 3.95 -18.64
CA GLN A 80 2.64 3.77 -19.14
C GLN A 80 2.59 3.55 -20.66
N ASN A 81 3.56 4.10 -21.41
CA ASN A 81 3.65 3.97 -22.87
C ASN A 81 4.43 2.71 -23.30
N GLY A 82 4.84 1.85 -22.35
CA GLY A 82 5.59 0.63 -22.61
C GLY A 82 7.11 0.82 -22.77
N GLU A 83 7.60 2.07 -22.71
CA GLU A 83 9.03 2.39 -22.79
C GLU A 83 9.79 1.84 -21.59
N LYS A 84 10.99 1.30 -21.83
CA LYS A 84 11.88 0.86 -20.76
C LYS A 84 12.51 2.09 -20.10
N LYS A 85 12.39 2.21 -18.79
CA LYS A 85 13.02 3.22 -17.95
C LYS A 85 13.89 2.57 -16.89
N ILE A 86 14.79 3.37 -16.34
CA ILE A 86 15.70 2.98 -15.27
C ILE A 86 15.74 4.08 -14.21
N ALA A 87 15.84 3.69 -12.95
CA ALA A 87 16.21 4.54 -11.83
C ALA A 87 17.47 3.96 -11.17
N VAL A 88 18.49 4.80 -11.00
CA VAL A 88 19.76 4.42 -10.38
C VAL A 88 19.62 4.63 -8.87
N MET A 89 19.49 3.54 -8.13
CA MET A 89 19.12 3.56 -6.71
C MET A 89 20.34 3.28 -5.81
N ASN A 90 20.31 3.85 -4.61
CA ASN A 90 21.29 3.62 -3.56
C ASN A 90 20.61 3.27 -2.24
N THR A 91 21.42 2.91 -1.22
CA THR A 91 20.92 2.61 0.13
C THR A 91 20.06 3.75 0.67
N GLY A 92 18.83 3.42 1.10
CA GLY A 92 17.89 4.39 1.66
C GLY A 92 16.83 4.84 0.66
N ASP A 93 17.10 4.71 -0.64
CA ASP A 93 16.12 5.04 -1.66
C ASP A 93 14.95 4.06 -1.60
N SER A 94 13.83 4.47 -2.18
CA SER A 94 12.62 3.65 -2.20
C SER A 94 11.77 3.89 -3.43
N MET A 95 10.86 2.95 -3.71
CA MET A 95 9.87 3.11 -4.76
C MET A 95 8.53 2.47 -4.39
N TYR A 96 7.50 2.89 -5.13
CA TYR A 96 6.25 2.17 -5.29
C TYR A 96 6.01 1.88 -6.77
N ILE A 97 5.50 0.69 -7.08
CA ILE A 97 5.09 0.31 -8.44
C ILE A 97 3.70 -0.33 -8.43
N THR A 98 2.86 0.13 -9.35
CA THR A 98 1.46 -0.33 -9.51
C THR A 98 1.43 -1.78 -10.04
N PRO A 99 0.46 -2.61 -9.59
CA PRO A 99 0.27 -3.96 -10.11
C PRO A 99 0.34 -4.06 -11.63
N PHE A 100 0.88 -5.19 -12.10
CA PHE A 100 1.08 -5.55 -13.50
C PHE A 100 2.07 -4.67 -14.29
N THR A 101 2.69 -3.66 -13.66
CA THR A 101 3.77 -2.90 -14.32
C THR A 101 5.04 -3.75 -14.36
N SER A 102 5.54 -4.06 -15.56
CA SER A 102 6.76 -4.85 -15.76
C SER A 102 7.99 -4.14 -15.21
N HIS A 103 8.83 -4.88 -14.46
CA HIS A 103 10.02 -4.36 -13.83
C HIS A 103 11.10 -5.44 -13.58
N THR A 104 12.31 -5.00 -13.26
CA THR A 104 13.42 -5.84 -12.81
C THR A 104 14.52 -5.02 -12.14
N PHE A 105 15.53 -5.69 -11.59
CA PHE A 105 16.60 -5.12 -10.77
C PHE A 105 17.93 -5.80 -11.07
N THR A 106 19.02 -5.03 -11.04
CA THR A 106 20.39 -5.54 -11.18
C THR A 106 21.35 -4.81 -10.25
N THR A 107 22.53 -5.38 -10.04
CA THR A 107 23.65 -4.73 -9.35
C THR A 107 24.52 -3.99 -10.36
N ARG A 108 24.97 -2.79 -10.03
CA ARG A 108 25.94 -2.07 -10.88
C ARG A 108 27.35 -2.65 -10.78
N LYS A 109 28.06 -2.75 -11.89
CA LYS A 109 29.48 -3.15 -11.92
C LYS A 109 30.31 -2.21 -11.03
N GLY A 110 31.24 -2.78 -10.26
CA GLY A 110 32.11 -2.04 -9.34
C GLY A 110 31.57 -1.92 -7.91
N ALA A 111 30.31 -2.30 -7.67
CA ALA A 111 29.75 -2.39 -6.32
C ALA A 111 30.55 -3.39 -5.47
N LYS A 112 30.78 -3.04 -4.19
CA LYS A 112 31.55 -3.87 -3.24
C LYS A 112 30.90 -5.22 -2.94
N GLN A 113 29.58 -5.31 -3.10
CA GLN A 113 28.76 -6.49 -2.88
C GLN A 113 27.53 -6.41 -3.78
N ASN A 114 26.78 -7.51 -3.87
CA ASN A 114 25.49 -7.49 -4.57
C ASN A 114 24.57 -6.42 -3.97
N GLY A 115 23.82 -5.76 -4.85
CA GLY A 115 22.65 -5.01 -4.47
C GLY A 115 21.61 -5.91 -3.80
N LEU A 116 20.83 -5.31 -2.92
CA LEU A 116 19.75 -5.95 -2.20
C LEU A 116 18.52 -5.04 -2.24
N ILE A 117 17.36 -5.64 -2.44
CA ILE A 117 16.08 -4.98 -2.20
C ILE A 117 15.25 -5.71 -1.13
N LEU A 118 14.50 -4.91 -0.38
CA LEU A 118 13.37 -5.41 0.41
C LEU A 118 12.09 -5.12 -0.38
N ALA A 119 11.67 -6.08 -1.19
CA ALA A 119 10.47 -6.01 -2.02
C ALA A 119 9.24 -6.36 -1.17
N LEU A 120 8.69 -5.35 -0.50
CA LEU A 120 7.54 -5.48 0.38
C LEU A 120 6.25 -5.46 -0.44
N THR A 121 5.92 -6.60 -1.05
CA THR A 121 4.68 -6.71 -1.83
C THR A 121 3.48 -6.96 -0.93
N TYR A 122 2.29 -6.54 -1.35
CA TYR A 122 1.06 -6.73 -0.59
C TYR A 122 -0.21 -6.66 -1.42
N GLY A 123 -1.24 -7.37 -0.94
CA GLY A 123 -2.61 -7.20 -1.40
C GLY A 123 -3.26 -5.96 -0.80
N SER A 124 -4.12 -5.31 -1.60
CA SER A 124 -5.01 -4.25 -1.14
C SER A 124 -6.46 -4.72 -1.27
N LYS A 125 -7.33 -3.93 -1.90
CA LYS A 125 -8.77 -4.17 -2.01
C LYS A 125 -9.17 -5.25 -3.03
N LEU A 126 -8.28 -5.65 -3.94
CA LEU A 126 -8.64 -6.60 -5.00
C LEU A 126 -8.32 -8.07 -4.69
N THR A 127 -7.86 -8.41 -3.49
CA THR A 127 -7.48 -9.80 -3.14
C THR A 127 -8.61 -10.55 -2.43
N GLY A 128 -8.63 -11.89 -2.50
CA GLY A 128 -9.59 -12.73 -1.78
C GLY A 128 -11.00 -12.62 -2.38
N ASP A 129 -12.02 -12.50 -1.54
CA ASP A 129 -13.44 -12.58 -1.97
C ASP A 129 -13.81 -11.56 -3.04
N ILE A 130 -13.25 -10.35 -3.00
CA ILE A 130 -13.48 -9.31 -4.02
C ILE A 130 -12.95 -9.74 -5.40
N GLN A 131 -11.84 -10.48 -5.43
CA GLN A 131 -11.34 -11.08 -6.67
C GLN A 131 -12.28 -12.18 -7.17
N GLN A 132 -12.82 -12.99 -6.26
CA GLN A 132 -13.72 -14.10 -6.58
C GLN A 132 -15.05 -13.59 -7.13
N GLU A 133 -15.59 -12.52 -6.53
CA GLU A 133 -16.80 -11.85 -7.00
C GLU A 133 -16.63 -11.33 -8.43
N LEU A 134 -15.52 -10.63 -8.72
CA LEU A 134 -15.22 -10.19 -10.09
C LEU A 134 -14.97 -11.37 -11.05
N SER A 135 -14.33 -12.44 -10.58
CA SER A 135 -14.04 -13.64 -11.40
C SER A 135 -15.29 -14.46 -11.74
N ALA A 136 -16.38 -14.28 -10.99
CA ALA A 136 -17.66 -14.92 -11.29
C ALA A 136 -18.42 -14.22 -12.43
N LEU A 137 -18.01 -13.00 -12.81
CA LEU A 137 -18.52 -12.28 -13.97
C LEU A 137 -17.79 -12.71 -15.25
N SER A 138 -18.39 -12.48 -16.42
CA SER A 138 -17.63 -12.53 -17.67
C SER A 138 -16.58 -11.41 -17.67
N VAL A 139 -15.48 -11.60 -18.40
CA VAL A 139 -14.43 -10.58 -18.54
C VAL A 139 -15.01 -9.26 -19.05
N SER A 140 -15.99 -9.30 -19.96
CA SER A 140 -16.67 -8.10 -20.44
C SER A 140 -17.38 -7.34 -19.33
N LEU A 141 -18.21 -8.02 -18.53
CA LEU A 141 -18.97 -7.39 -17.44
C LEU A 141 -18.06 -6.89 -16.31
N GLY A 142 -17.06 -7.70 -15.92
CA GLY A 142 -16.11 -7.32 -14.88
C GLY A 142 -15.26 -6.10 -15.27
N SER A 143 -14.96 -5.95 -16.56
CA SER A 143 -14.15 -4.83 -17.06
C SER A 143 -14.87 -3.48 -17.00
N GLU A 144 -16.21 -3.45 -17.00
CA GLU A 144 -16.98 -2.20 -16.87
C GLU A 144 -16.80 -1.52 -15.51
N PHE A 145 -16.37 -2.25 -14.47
CA PHE A 145 -16.00 -1.66 -13.17
C PHE A 145 -14.68 -0.89 -13.20
N ALA A 146 -13.86 -1.04 -14.25
CA ALA A 146 -12.61 -0.30 -14.42
C ALA A 146 -12.90 1.11 -14.98
N LEU A 147 -13.29 2.04 -14.10
CA LEU A 147 -13.54 3.44 -14.46
C LEU A 147 -12.30 4.14 -15.02
N ASP A 148 -12.50 5.14 -15.89
CA ASP A 148 -11.39 5.90 -16.47
C ASP A 148 -10.85 6.95 -15.49
N PHE A 149 -9.78 6.58 -14.80
CA PHE A 149 -9.06 7.45 -13.86
C PHE A 149 -7.73 7.97 -14.46
N SER A 150 -7.63 8.08 -15.79
CA SER A 150 -6.43 8.60 -16.46
C SER A 150 -6.16 10.08 -16.18
N THR A 151 -7.21 10.87 -15.94
CA THR A 151 -7.13 12.28 -15.54
C THR A 151 -8.13 12.58 -14.43
N LYS A 152 -7.96 13.72 -13.73
CA LYS A 152 -8.91 14.15 -12.70
C LYS A 152 -10.31 14.42 -13.27
N GLN A 153 -10.37 14.99 -14.48
CA GLN A 153 -11.59 15.25 -15.23
C GLN A 153 -12.31 13.94 -15.56
N ASN A 154 -11.59 12.96 -16.12
CA ASN A 154 -12.17 11.66 -16.48
C ASN A 154 -12.64 10.88 -15.24
N ALA A 155 -11.88 10.96 -14.14
CA ALA A 155 -12.27 10.31 -12.89
C ALA A 155 -13.56 10.92 -12.32
N SER A 156 -13.63 12.26 -12.27
CA SER A 156 -14.84 12.97 -11.83
C SER A 156 -16.05 12.64 -12.72
N ALA A 157 -15.87 12.64 -14.05
CA ALA A 157 -16.91 12.31 -15.01
C ALA A 157 -17.40 10.86 -14.84
N SER A 158 -16.47 9.92 -14.70
CA SER A 158 -16.77 8.49 -14.55
C SER A 158 -17.55 8.21 -13.27
N LEU A 159 -17.18 8.82 -12.15
CA LEU A 159 -17.88 8.66 -10.87
C LEU A 159 -19.31 9.22 -10.93
N ILE A 160 -19.49 10.42 -11.47
CA ILE A 160 -20.82 11.05 -11.63
C ILE A 160 -21.72 10.17 -12.50
N ARG A 161 -21.22 9.75 -13.66
CA ARG A 161 -21.96 8.90 -14.60
C ARG A 161 -22.34 7.56 -13.95
N PHE A 162 -21.38 6.88 -13.33
CA PHE A 162 -21.60 5.59 -12.67
C PHE A 162 -22.72 5.68 -11.63
N HIS A 163 -22.64 6.65 -10.72
CA HIS A 163 -23.66 6.81 -9.68
C HIS A 163 -25.02 7.28 -10.22
N ARG A 164 -25.05 8.14 -11.24
CA ARG A 164 -26.31 8.53 -11.91
C ARG A 164 -27.00 7.32 -12.54
N GLU A 165 -26.24 6.47 -13.22
CA GLU A 165 -26.75 5.28 -13.90
C GLU A 165 -27.25 4.24 -12.90
N VAL A 166 -26.54 4.03 -11.79
CA VAL A 166 -27.03 3.20 -10.68
C VAL A 166 -28.36 3.74 -10.11
N ALA A 167 -28.52 5.05 -10.02
CA ALA A 167 -29.77 5.70 -9.59
C ALA A 167 -30.85 5.74 -10.69
N ASN A 168 -30.55 5.27 -11.91
CA ASN A 168 -31.43 5.27 -13.07
C ASN A 168 -32.03 6.66 -13.39
N LEU A 169 -31.27 7.73 -13.17
CA LEU A 169 -31.67 9.10 -13.47
C LEU A 169 -31.24 9.49 -14.89
N SER A 170 -32.18 10.03 -15.67
CA SER A 170 -31.82 10.71 -16.92
C SER A 170 -31.16 12.06 -16.63
N LEU A 171 -30.41 12.60 -17.59
CA LEU A 171 -29.84 13.95 -17.45
C LEU A 171 -30.93 15.03 -17.35
N ASP A 172 -32.09 14.81 -17.97
CA ASP A 172 -33.25 15.70 -17.83
C ASP A 172 -33.80 15.69 -16.39
N GLU A 173 -33.89 14.51 -15.77
CA GLU A 173 -34.34 14.38 -14.39
C GLU A 173 -33.32 14.94 -13.40
N LEU A 174 -32.03 14.64 -13.58
CA LEU A 174 -30.97 15.20 -12.76
C LEU A 174 -30.91 16.73 -12.87
N SER A 175 -31.15 17.28 -14.08
CA SER A 175 -31.24 18.73 -14.31
C SER A 175 -32.37 19.35 -13.49
N LYS A 176 -33.57 18.76 -13.50
CA LYS A 176 -34.71 19.24 -12.71
C LYS A 176 -34.42 19.23 -11.21
N ARG A 177 -33.78 18.18 -10.70
CA ARG A 177 -33.48 18.04 -9.26
C ARG A 177 -32.41 19.00 -8.76
N THR A 178 -31.40 19.26 -9.59
CA THR A 178 -30.22 20.05 -9.20
C THR A 178 -30.35 21.53 -9.55
N GLY A 179 -31.21 21.87 -10.52
CA GLY A 179 -31.24 23.19 -11.14
C GLY A 179 -30.05 23.47 -12.08
N ILE A 180 -29.19 22.48 -12.32
CA ILE A 180 -28.05 22.59 -13.25
C ILE A 180 -28.58 22.26 -14.65
N SER A 181 -28.18 23.04 -15.66
CA SER A 181 -28.67 22.79 -17.02
C SER A 181 -28.19 21.43 -17.55
N LYS A 182 -29.03 20.76 -18.35
CA LYS A 182 -28.67 19.49 -19.00
C LYS A 182 -27.35 19.56 -19.75
N SER A 183 -27.10 20.64 -20.49
CA SER A 183 -25.84 20.83 -21.23
C SER A 183 -24.62 20.89 -20.31
N GLN A 184 -24.72 21.51 -19.14
CA GLN A 184 -23.64 21.49 -18.15
C GLN A 184 -23.42 20.08 -17.58
N LEU A 185 -24.48 19.35 -17.25
CA LEU A 185 -24.38 17.97 -16.78
C LEU A 185 -23.75 17.04 -17.83
N GLU A 186 -24.12 17.18 -19.10
CA GLU A 186 -23.47 16.49 -20.21
C GLU A 186 -21.97 16.83 -20.30
N GLY A 187 -21.61 18.10 -20.06
CA GLY A 187 -20.22 18.53 -20.01
C GLY A 187 -19.44 17.88 -18.87
N PHE A 188 -20.06 17.67 -17.70
CA PHE A 188 -19.45 16.96 -16.58
C PHE A 188 -19.22 15.48 -16.89
N GLU A 189 -20.21 14.76 -17.43
CA GLU A 189 -20.06 13.32 -17.77
C GLU A 189 -19.16 13.06 -18.98
N LYS A 190 -18.91 14.08 -19.82
CA LYS A 190 -17.94 14.03 -20.94
C LYS A 190 -16.55 14.55 -20.56
N ALA A 191 -16.29 14.80 -19.28
CA ALA A 191 -15.02 15.32 -18.78
C ALA A 191 -14.58 16.67 -19.39
N ILE A 192 -15.51 17.47 -19.90
CA ILE A 192 -15.24 18.80 -20.46
C ILE A 192 -14.92 19.79 -19.33
N ASN A 193 -15.67 19.71 -18.23
CA ASN A 193 -15.48 20.53 -17.04
C ASN A 193 -15.63 19.67 -15.78
N ILE A 194 -14.98 20.09 -14.68
CA ILE A 194 -15.21 19.52 -13.35
C ILE A 194 -16.27 20.39 -12.65
N PRO A 195 -17.33 19.81 -12.08
CA PRO A 195 -18.29 20.59 -11.30
C PRO A 195 -17.62 21.29 -10.13
N ALA A 196 -18.05 22.52 -9.84
CA ALA A 196 -17.68 23.19 -8.60
C ALA A 196 -18.21 22.42 -7.39
N PHE A 197 -17.62 22.64 -6.21
CA PHE A 197 -17.97 21.88 -5.00
C PHE A 197 -19.46 21.93 -4.66
N ASP A 198 -20.09 23.11 -4.76
CA ASP A 198 -21.54 23.30 -4.53
C ASP A 198 -22.39 22.56 -5.56
N GLN A 199 -21.93 22.47 -6.82
CA GLN A 199 -22.58 21.68 -7.86
C GLN A 199 -22.45 20.20 -7.59
N THR A 200 -21.27 19.72 -7.18
CA THR A 200 -21.05 18.32 -6.78
C THR A 200 -21.94 17.94 -5.60
N GLU A 201 -22.09 18.82 -4.61
CA GLU A 201 -23.00 18.61 -3.48
C GLU A 201 -24.46 18.45 -3.93
N LYS A 202 -24.94 19.36 -4.80
CA LYS A 202 -26.30 19.27 -5.38
C LYS A 202 -26.50 17.97 -6.14
N ILE A 203 -25.52 17.56 -6.95
CA ILE A 203 -25.56 16.32 -7.72
C ILE A 203 -25.61 15.11 -6.77
N ALA A 204 -24.73 15.06 -5.76
CA ALA A 204 -24.69 13.98 -4.78
C ALA A 204 -26.02 13.83 -4.04
N HIS A 205 -26.60 14.94 -3.58
CA HIS A 205 -27.90 14.94 -2.92
C HIS A 205 -29.03 14.47 -3.86
N ALA A 206 -29.04 14.93 -5.12
CA ALA A 206 -30.06 14.53 -6.10
C ALA A 206 -29.99 13.04 -6.48
N ILE A 207 -28.79 12.45 -6.46
CA ILE A 207 -28.52 11.02 -6.71
C ILE A 207 -28.78 10.18 -5.45
N GLY A 208 -28.60 10.74 -4.25
CA GLY A 208 -28.74 10.03 -2.98
C GLY A 208 -27.45 9.39 -2.47
N VAL A 209 -26.30 9.99 -2.77
CA VAL A 209 -24.97 9.54 -2.31
C VAL A 209 -24.29 10.63 -1.49
N SER A 210 -23.24 10.27 -0.74
CA SER A 210 -22.40 11.28 -0.09
C SER A 210 -21.53 11.97 -1.15
N ILE A 211 -21.24 13.26 -0.98
CA ILE A 211 -20.34 13.99 -1.88
C ILE A 211 -18.99 13.29 -2.06
N ARG A 212 -18.49 12.63 -1.01
CA ARG A 212 -17.25 11.82 -1.05
C ARG A 212 -17.25 10.81 -2.18
N ASP A 213 -18.38 10.19 -2.46
CA ASP A 213 -18.48 9.09 -3.43
C ASP A 213 -18.45 9.62 -4.88
N LEU A 214 -18.61 10.94 -5.08
CA LEU A 214 -18.42 11.61 -6.36
C LEU A 214 -17.04 12.28 -6.50
N LEU A 215 -16.25 12.36 -5.43
CA LEU A 215 -14.94 13.01 -5.44
C LEU A 215 -13.86 11.98 -5.83
N PRO A 216 -13.12 12.21 -6.94
CA PRO A 216 -11.91 11.46 -7.20
C PRO A 216 -10.79 11.88 -6.23
N ASN A 217 -9.66 11.18 -6.28
CA ASN A 217 -8.45 11.63 -5.59
C ASN A 217 -8.03 13.03 -6.06
N ASP A 218 -7.38 13.77 -5.17
CA ASP A 218 -6.95 15.15 -5.45
C ASP A 218 -5.93 15.23 -6.60
N THR A 219 -5.07 14.21 -6.71
CA THR A 219 -4.01 14.05 -7.70
C THR A 219 -4.14 12.72 -8.44
N ILE A 220 -3.65 12.70 -9.69
CA ILE A 220 -3.38 11.46 -10.43
C ILE A 220 -1.90 11.18 -10.27
N ASP A 221 -1.58 10.14 -9.51
CA ASP A 221 -0.20 9.74 -9.30
C ASP A 221 0.34 8.89 -10.46
N ASP A 222 1.65 8.96 -10.68
CA ASP A 222 2.33 8.07 -11.61
C ASP A 222 2.21 6.61 -11.18
N LYS A 223 2.23 5.69 -12.17
CA LYS A 223 2.18 4.24 -11.91
C LYS A 223 3.42 3.73 -11.20
N VAL A 224 4.53 4.45 -11.32
CA VAL A 224 5.81 4.19 -10.65
C VAL A 224 6.24 5.46 -9.96
N ILE A 225 6.47 5.38 -8.66
CA ILE A 225 6.96 6.49 -7.85
C ILE A 225 8.34 6.10 -7.36
N VAL A 226 9.34 6.88 -7.73
CA VAL A 226 10.71 6.78 -7.23
C VAL A 226 10.92 7.89 -6.23
N LYS A 227 11.54 7.59 -5.08
CA LYS A 227 11.89 8.58 -4.08
C LYS A 227 13.30 8.30 -3.55
N HIS A 228 14.21 9.23 -3.80
CA HIS A 228 15.56 9.16 -3.25
C HIS A 228 15.54 9.53 -1.76
N HIS A 229 16.51 9.02 -1.00
CA HIS A 229 16.52 9.16 0.47
C HIS A 229 16.53 10.62 0.93
N ASP A 230 17.24 11.49 0.21
CA ASP A 230 17.38 12.91 0.49
C ASP A 230 16.11 13.72 0.23
N GLU A 231 15.19 13.21 -0.59
CA GLU A 231 13.84 13.77 -0.81
C GLU A 231 12.87 13.42 0.33
N GLY A 232 13.25 12.48 1.21
CA GLY A 232 12.46 12.04 2.35
C GLY A 232 12.28 13.12 3.41
N LYS A 233 11.03 13.51 3.69
CA LYS A 233 10.70 14.37 4.84
C LYS A 233 11.06 13.67 6.13
N LYS A 234 11.60 14.42 7.09
CA LYS A 234 12.09 13.89 8.36
C LYS A 234 11.43 14.58 9.54
N TRP A 235 11.09 13.84 10.58
CA TRP A 235 10.59 14.40 11.84
C TRP A 235 10.95 13.50 13.01
N TYR A 236 11.07 14.12 14.19
CA TYR A 236 11.23 13.39 15.43
C TYR A 236 9.87 12.93 15.96
N TYR A 237 9.85 11.78 16.62
CA TYR A 237 8.65 11.27 17.27
C TYR A 237 8.99 10.50 18.55
N PRO A 238 8.13 10.53 19.58
CA PRO A 238 7.14 11.58 19.81
C PRO A 238 7.86 12.92 20.10
N GLU A 239 7.14 14.04 20.01
CA GLU A 239 7.73 15.39 20.16
C GLU A 239 8.48 15.58 21.50
N SER A 240 7.96 14.97 22.57
CA SER A 240 8.48 15.13 23.92
C SER A 240 9.82 14.44 24.15
N THR A 241 9.98 13.20 23.67
CA THR A 241 11.17 12.37 23.95
C THR A 241 12.08 12.26 22.74
N LYS A 242 11.56 12.51 21.54
CA LYS A 242 12.28 12.38 20.26
C LYS A 242 12.97 11.03 20.12
N ALA A 243 12.30 9.98 20.63
CA ALA A 243 12.84 8.63 20.69
C ALA A 243 13.15 8.03 19.31
N TYR A 244 12.53 8.57 18.26
CA TYR A 244 12.69 8.14 16.89
C TYR A 244 12.95 9.34 15.96
N LEU A 245 13.73 9.12 14.92
CA LEU A 245 13.74 9.95 13.71
C LEU A 245 13.09 9.16 12.57
N PHE A 246 11.93 9.63 12.10
CA PHE A 246 11.24 9.06 10.96
C PHE A 246 11.74 9.73 9.68
N VAL A 247 11.95 8.93 8.64
CA VAL A 247 12.15 9.38 7.25
C VAL A 247 11.01 8.81 6.42
N GLU A 248 10.23 9.68 5.79
CA GLU A 248 9.15 9.28 4.88
C GLU A 248 9.70 8.73 3.58
N LEU A 249 9.36 7.49 3.26
CA LEU A 249 9.75 6.81 2.03
C LEU A 249 8.70 7.00 0.91
N ALA A 250 8.89 6.35 -0.23
CA ALA A 250 7.97 6.42 -1.37
C ALA A 250 6.53 6.05 -0.95
N SER A 251 5.56 6.83 -1.45
CA SER A 251 4.14 6.61 -1.19
C SER A 251 3.29 7.14 -2.35
N THR A 252 2.06 6.62 -2.47
CA THR A 252 1.05 7.08 -3.44
C THR A 252 -0.25 7.43 -2.73
N THR A 253 -0.90 8.50 -3.16
CA THR A 253 -2.27 8.87 -2.76
C THR A 253 -3.31 7.85 -3.22
N SER A 254 -3.01 7.05 -4.26
CA SER A 254 -3.85 5.91 -4.69
C SER A 254 -3.95 4.81 -3.64
N LEU A 255 -3.02 4.76 -2.68
CA LEU A 255 -3.02 3.85 -1.54
C LEU A 255 -2.88 4.66 -0.25
N PRO A 256 -3.91 5.42 0.16
CA PRO A 256 -3.80 6.38 1.25
C PRO A 256 -3.52 5.72 2.61
N TYR A 257 -3.79 4.41 2.74
CA TYR A 257 -3.49 3.63 3.94
C TYR A 257 -2.14 2.90 3.90
N SER A 258 -1.38 3.05 2.81
CA SER A 258 0.01 2.58 2.73
C SER A 258 0.96 3.69 3.17
N LYS A 259 1.82 3.39 4.14
CA LYS A 259 2.78 4.34 4.71
C LYS A 259 4.10 3.63 5.00
N ALA A 260 5.18 4.09 4.38
CA ALA A 260 6.50 3.49 4.50
C ALA A 260 7.48 4.45 5.15
N PHE A 261 8.31 3.93 6.06
CA PHE A 261 9.25 4.71 6.85
C PHE A 261 10.57 3.97 7.04
N GLU A 262 11.69 4.69 6.92
CA GLU A 262 12.92 4.33 7.62
C GLU A 262 12.87 5.02 8.98
N VAL A 263 13.12 4.28 10.05
CA VAL A 263 13.03 4.78 11.43
C VAL A 263 14.35 4.53 12.14
N GLU A 264 15.01 5.59 12.56
CA GLU A 264 16.19 5.54 13.41
C GLU A 264 15.79 5.67 14.88
N MET A 265 16.32 4.79 15.73
CA MET A 265 16.06 4.82 17.18
C MET A 265 17.16 5.64 17.86
N LEU A 266 16.73 6.65 18.62
CA LEU A 266 17.60 7.66 19.23
C LEU A 266 17.64 7.59 20.75
N ASP A 267 16.53 7.20 21.39
CA ASP A 267 16.43 7.10 22.85
C ASP A 267 16.34 5.63 23.32
N PRO A 268 17.42 5.06 23.88
CA PRO A 268 17.40 3.69 24.37
C PRO A 268 16.84 3.52 25.78
N LYS A 269 16.50 4.60 26.50
CA LYS A 269 16.20 4.56 27.95
C LYS A 269 14.72 4.68 28.29
N ASN A 270 13.93 5.33 27.45
CA ASN A 270 12.49 5.42 27.65
C ASN A 270 11.84 4.01 27.59
N ASN A 271 10.81 3.73 28.39
CA ASN A 271 10.11 2.43 28.36
C ASN A 271 8.61 2.52 28.00
N ASP A 272 8.13 3.69 27.59
CA ASP A 272 6.74 3.93 27.20
C ASP A 272 6.42 3.22 25.88
N LEU A 273 5.23 2.63 25.79
CA LEU A 273 4.71 2.08 24.54
C LEU A 273 4.12 3.22 23.71
N ASP A 274 5.00 3.96 23.07
CA ASP A 274 4.74 5.24 22.39
C ASP A 274 4.25 5.10 20.94
N LEU A 275 4.23 3.88 20.38
CA LEU A 275 3.72 3.60 19.04
C LEU A 275 2.41 2.83 19.09
N ARG A 276 1.39 3.33 18.37
CA ARG A 276 0.12 2.65 18.14
C ARG A 276 -0.50 3.11 16.81
N ALA A 277 -0.75 2.19 15.89
CA ALA A 277 -1.34 2.50 14.58
C ALA A 277 -2.45 1.50 14.22
N GLY A 278 -3.56 1.97 13.68
CA GLY A 278 -4.70 1.16 13.25
C GLY A 278 -4.49 0.41 11.93
N SER A 279 -3.26 0.02 11.62
CA SER A 279 -2.85 -0.59 10.34
C SER A 279 -2.02 -1.84 10.59
N HIS A 280 -2.02 -2.75 9.64
CA HIS A 280 -1.05 -3.86 9.62
C HIS A 280 0.34 -3.28 9.46
N GLN A 281 1.33 -3.79 10.21
CA GLN A 281 2.70 -3.27 10.12
C GLN A 281 3.69 -4.41 9.89
N TYR A 282 4.49 -4.27 8.85
CA TYR A 282 5.69 -5.06 8.63
C TYR A 282 6.90 -4.25 9.08
N VAL A 283 7.84 -4.92 9.75
CA VAL A 283 9.06 -4.33 10.30
C VAL A 283 10.25 -5.20 9.89
N TYR A 284 11.35 -4.58 9.48
CA TYR A 284 12.61 -5.25 9.20
C TYR A 284 13.77 -4.47 9.82
N ASN A 285 14.70 -5.14 10.48
CA ASN A 285 15.90 -4.50 11.00
C ASN A 285 16.96 -4.36 9.91
N VAL A 286 17.02 -3.18 9.29
CA VAL A 286 18.02 -2.81 8.27
C VAL A 286 19.33 -2.31 8.88
N GLY A 287 19.38 -2.13 10.21
CA GLY A 287 20.57 -1.73 10.94
C GLY A 287 21.55 -2.88 11.20
N GLN A 288 22.66 -2.55 11.86
CA GLN A 288 23.73 -3.51 12.20
C GLN A 288 23.70 -3.94 13.68
N THR A 289 22.67 -3.52 14.41
CA THR A 289 22.55 -3.69 15.86
C THR A 289 21.17 -4.25 16.22
N PRO A 290 21.07 -5.10 17.26
CA PRO A 290 19.77 -5.58 17.72
C PRO A 290 18.90 -4.45 18.29
N ILE A 291 17.60 -4.51 17.98
CA ILE A 291 16.58 -3.58 18.49
C ILE A 291 15.56 -4.37 19.32
N THR A 292 15.23 -3.86 20.50
CA THR A 292 14.23 -4.48 21.36
C THR A 292 12.84 -3.98 20.97
N LEU A 293 11.96 -4.89 20.57
CA LEU A 293 10.53 -4.65 20.40
C LEU A 293 9.81 -5.03 21.69
N THR A 294 9.13 -4.08 22.33
CA THR A 294 8.26 -4.33 23.48
C THR A 294 6.83 -3.99 23.10
N TRP A 295 5.87 -4.84 23.47
CA TRP A 295 4.46 -4.63 23.13
C TRP A 295 3.52 -5.12 24.23
N GLU A 296 2.28 -4.64 24.18
CA GLU A 296 1.18 -5.09 25.04
C GLU A 296 0.11 -5.78 24.19
N PHE A 297 -0.31 -6.98 24.60
CA PHE A 297 -1.36 -7.75 23.96
C PHE A 297 -2.20 -8.44 25.03
N ASP A 298 -3.52 -8.26 25.00
CA ASP A 298 -4.47 -8.80 25.99
C ASP A 298 -4.06 -8.54 27.46
N GLY A 299 -3.54 -7.33 27.73
CA GLY A 299 -3.09 -6.91 29.06
C GLY A 299 -1.75 -7.49 29.50
N VAL A 300 -1.10 -8.30 28.66
CA VAL A 300 0.22 -8.88 28.93
C VAL A 300 1.29 -8.12 28.15
N ARG A 301 2.36 -7.73 28.86
CA ARG A 301 3.52 -7.09 28.27
C ARG A 301 4.55 -8.12 27.85
N HIS A 302 5.00 -8.03 26.60
CA HIS A 302 5.99 -8.91 26.00
C HIS A 302 7.17 -8.10 25.48
N SER A 303 8.34 -8.75 25.36
CA SER A 303 9.53 -8.13 24.79
C SER A 303 10.36 -9.16 24.03
N LYS A 304 10.93 -8.76 22.89
CA LYS A 304 11.80 -9.61 22.07
C LYS A 304 12.83 -8.75 21.33
N LYS A 305 14.03 -9.28 21.16
CA LYS A 305 15.06 -8.66 20.31
C LYS A 305 14.81 -9.00 18.83
N LEU A 306 14.93 -8.00 17.99
CA LEU A 306 15.04 -8.07 16.54
C LEU A 306 16.52 -7.83 16.20
N ASN A 307 17.26 -8.89 15.91
CA ASN A 307 18.63 -8.78 15.42
C ASN A 307 18.66 -8.18 14.01
N PRO A 308 19.84 -7.76 13.51
CA PRO A 308 19.99 -7.42 12.09
C PRO A 308 19.39 -8.51 11.19
N ASP A 309 18.68 -8.08 10.15
CA ASP A 309 17.95 -8.94 9.21
C ASP A 309 16.76 -9.74 9.78
N ASP A 310 16.42 -9.56 11.07
CA ASP A 310 15.16 -10.05 11.60
C ASP A 310 13.99 -9.18 11.12
N SER A 311 12.83 -9.82 10.97
CA SER A 311 11.58 -9.16 10.60
C SER A 311 10.44 -9.51 11.53
N ALA A 312 9.45 -8.63 11.62
CA ALA A 312 8.26 -8.80 12.46
C ALA A 312 6.99 -8.30 11.76
N TYR A 313 5.88 -8.89 12.16
CA TYR A 313 4.54 -8.41 11.85
C TYR A 313 3.86 -7.94 13.14
N VAL A 314 3.31 -6.73 13.14
CA VAL A 314 2.54 -6.16 14.25
C VAL A 314 1.09 -5.98 13.82
N LYS A 315 0.15 -6.53 14.61
CA LYS A 315 -1.28 -6.40 14.39
C LYS A 315 -1.74 -4.94 14.55
N PRO A 316 -2.81 -4.51 13.85
CA PRO A 316 -3.42 -3.20 14.06
C PRO A 316 -3.71 -2.92 15.55
N PHE A 317 -3.51 -1.67 15.96
CA PHE A 317 -3.75 -1.11 17.29
C PHE A 317 -2.95 -1.67 18.46
N VAL A 318 -2.02 -2.62 18.24
CA VAL A 318 -1.08 -3.07 19.27
C VAL A 318 -0.19 -1.90 19.69
N LYS A 319 -0.21 -1.59 20.99
CA LYS A 319 0.71 -0.62 21.60
C LYS A 319 2.08 -1.27 21.70
N HIS A 320 3.10 -0.59 21.21
CA HIS A 320 4.47 -1.10 21.20
C HIS A 320 5.50 0.03 21.22
N ASN A 321 6.76 -0.31 21.36
CA ASN A 321 7.89 0.57 21.13
C ASN A 321 9.07 -0.21 20.52
N PHE A 322 10.04 0.54 20.02
CA PHE A 322 11.36 0.02 19.67
C PHE A 322 12.43 0.75 20.47
N ARG A 323 13.37 -0.01 21.05
CA ARG A 323 14.46 0.54 21.87
C ARG A 323 15.80 -0.07 21.52
N GLY A 324 16.85 0.75 21.60
CA GLY A 324 18.19 0.45 21.13
C GLY A 324 18.71 1.59 20.28
N GLN A 325 19.84 1.38 19.60
CA GLN A 325 20.40 2.29 18.62
C GLN A 325 20.49 1.54 17.31
N GLY A 326 19.92 2.05 16.22
CA GLY A 326 19.89 1.37 14.92
C GLY A 326 18.77 1.87 14.03
N LYS A 327 18.47 1.13 12.97
CA LYS A 327 17.48 1.51 11.95
C LYS A 327 16.52 0.38 11.62
N LEU A 328 15.24 0.70 11.50
CA LEU A 328 14.18 -0.21 11.04
C LEU A 328 13.55 0.31 9.76
N LEU A 329 13.21 -0.60 8.86
CA LEU A 329 12.26 -0.34 7.79
C LEU A 329 10.87 -0.75 8.29
N ILE A 330 9.89 0.16 8.17
CA ILE A 330 8.50 -0.09 8.57
C ILE A 330 7.57 0.20 7.39
N LEU A 331 6.75 -0.78 7.00
CA LEU A 331 5.65 -0.60 6.05
C LEU A 331 4.32 -0.85 6.76
N ARG A 332 3.44 0.15 6.73
CA ARG A 332 2.07 0.05 7.24
C ARG A 332 1.09 -0.03 6.07
N ILE A 333 0.10 -0.92 6.16
CA ILE A 333 -0.98 -1.05 5.17
C ILE A 333 -2.35 -1.25 5.84
N GLY A 334 -3.41 -0.75 5.21
CA GLY A 334 -4.78 -0.80 5.74
C GLY A 334 -5.50 -2.16 5.59
N GLY A 335 -4.98 -3.05 4.74
CA GLY A 335 -5.65 -4.30 4.39
C GLY A 335 -7.07 -4.08 3.84
N LYS A 336 -7.99 -5.00 4.14
CA LYS A 336 -9.40 -4.85 3.76
C LYS A 336 -10.18 -3.89 4.67
N ILE A 337 -9.71 -3.69 5.91
CA ILE A 337 -10.45 -2.97 6.96
C ILE A 337 -10.53 -1.46 6.68
N SER A 338 -9.39 -0.79 6.48
CA SER A 338 -9.38 0.69 6.33
C SER A 338 -10.13 1.15 5.08
N GLY A 339 -10.94 2.21 5.18
CA GLY A 339 -11.83 2.67 4.11
C GLY A 339 -13.29 2.32 4.41
N ASP A 340 -14.01 1.79 3.44
CA ASP A 340 -15.47 1.61 3.56
C ASP A 340 -15.88 0.60 4.64
N SER A 341 -15.18 -0.54 4.78
CA SER A 341 -15.48 -1.52 5.84
C SER A 341 -15.33 -0.93 7.25
N GLN A 342 -14.32 -0.10 7.49
CA GLN A 342 -14.15 0.61 8.76
C GLN A 342 -15.26 1.64 9.01
N ARG A 343 -15.72 2.32 7.95
CA ARG A 343 -16.83 3.30 8.03
C ARG A 343 -18.14 2.60 8.33
N GLU A 344 -18.42 1.48 7.65
CA GLU A 344 -19.58 0.64 7.91
C GLU A 344 -19.62 0.17 9.37
N LEU A 345 -18.51 -0.40 9.88
CA LEU A 345 -18.42 -0.79 11.29
C LEU A 345 -18.65 0.40 12.25
N SER A 346 -18.26 1.60 11.84
CA SER A 346 -18.49 2.82 12.63
C SER A 346 -19.97 3.22 12.64
N PHE A 347 -20.69 3.06 11.52
CA PHE A 347 -22.13 3.28 11.44
C PHE A 347 -22.93 2.24 12.23
N VAL A 348 -22.47 0.98 12.28
CA VAL A 348 -23.07 -0.09 13.09
C VAL A 348 -23.05 0.22 14.60
N GLY A 349 -22.12 1.06 15.05
CA GLY A 349 -22.02 1.50 16.44
C GLY A 349 -21.05 0.64 17.28
N LYS A 350 -20.39 1.28 18.25
CA LYS A 350 -19.35 0.63 19.08
C LYS A 350 -19.94 -0.47 19.97
N GLU A 351 -21.15 -0.28 20.44
CA GLU A 351 -21.92 -1.23 21.25
C GLU A 351 -22.19 -2.54 20.51
N ASN A 352 -22.28 -2.51 19.17
CA ASN A 352 -22.57 -3.68 18.34
C ASN A 352 -21.32 -4.32 17.73
N ALA A 353 -20.16 -3.65 17.81
CA ALA A 353 -18.93 -4.10 17.16
C ALA A 353 -18.51 -5.53 17.55
N LYS A 354 -18.74 -5.95 18.80
CA LYS A 354 -18.41 -7.31 19.26
C LYS A 354 -19.17 -8.37 18.46
N ARG A 355 -20.49 -8.19 18.27
CA ARG A 355 -21.32 -9.13 17.51
C ARG A 355 -21.05 -9.07 16.01
N ALA A 356 -20.74 -7.88 15.48
CA ALA A 356 -20.34 -7.72 14.08
C ALA A 356 -19.04 -8.48 13.76
N ILE A 357 -18.08 -8.52 14.69
CA ILE A 357 -16.82 -9.25 14.54
C ILE A 357 -17.03 -10.76 14.76
N ALA A 358 -17.83 -11.14 15.75
CA ALA A 358 -18.14 -12.53 16.08
C ALA A 358 -19.54 -12.63 16.71
N GLU A 359 -20.50 -13.16 15.96
CA GLU A 359 -21.86 -13.37 16.46
C GLU A 359 -21.87 -14.43 17.57
N THR A 360 -22.65 -14.17 18.62
CA THR A 360 -22.67 -14.98 19.86
C THR A 360 -24.06 -15.44 20.25
N MET A 361 -25.10 -15.06 19.50
CA MET A 361 -26.48 -15.42 19.77
C MET A 361 -27.29 -15.61 18.49
N GLN A 362 -28.37 -16.39 18.58
CA GLN A 362 -29.36 -16.48 17.51
C GLN A 362 -30.07 -15.12 17.32
N TRP A 363 -30.51 -14.83 16.10
CA TRP A 363 -31.10 -13.52 15.77
C TRP A 363 -32.45 -13.25 16.45
N PHE A 364 -33.06 -14.26 17.08
CA PHE A 364 -34.24 -14.13 17.93
C PHE A 364 -34.21 -15.16 19.07
N ASP A 365 -35.00 -14.93 20.12
CA ASP A 365 -35.21 -15.89 21.21
C ASP A 365 -36.52 -16.66 20.96
N PRO A 366 -36.50 -17.99 20.77
CA PRO A 366 -37.72 -18.78 20.55
C PRO A 366 -38.65 -18.81 21.77
N LYS A 367 -38.18 -18.42 22.96
CA LYS A 367 -39.03 -18.28 24.16
C LYS A 367 -39.81 -16.95 24.19
N GLY A 368 -39.52 -16.05 23.26
CA GLY A 368 -40.08 -14.69 23.22
C GLY A 368 -39.34 -13.71 24.13
N LYS A 369 -39.50 -12.42 23.86
CA LYS A 369 -39.04 -11.30 24.70
C LYS A 369 -40.14 -10.25 24.72
N ASN A 370 -40.70 -10.00 25.90
CA ASN A 370 -41.62 -8.89 26.18
C ASN A 370 -41.00 -7.97 27.23
#